data_AF-A0AAV9F3M3-F1
#
_entry.id   AF-A0AAV9F3M3-F1
#
_cell.length_a   1.000
_cell.length_b   1.000
_cell.length_c   1.000
_cell.angle_alpha   90.00
_cell.angle_beta   90.00
_cell.angle_gamma   90.00
#
_symmetry.space_group_name_H-M   'P 1'
#
loop_
_entity.id
_entity.type
_entity.pdbx_description
1 polymer ?
#
loop_
_entity_poly.entity_id
_entity_poly.type
_entity_poly.pdbx_seq_one_letter_code
_entity_poly.pdbx_strand_id
1 'polypeptide(L)'
;MRRKLKLQFIENRTARKQTYRKRKKGLSKKVSEMSTLCDVQVCTIINSPDDPDNPAIWPSPSEAQALVERFEALPHHKKNIMDQTAFLAAETKKQKRNLQKQNKENREIELKVLLGKILNGEALGEICVDDLRDLYEILESRDEMLEERHKLFRGSTSGTKDANGFIKEDKATSVAVEASNEAKQPQNLPDLNELPPEE
;
A
#
# COMPACT_ATOMS: atom_id res chain seq x y z
N MET A 1 17.27 12.63 -21.25
CA MET A 1 16.66 12.32 -19.93
C MET A 1 16.75 10.81 -19.66
N ARG A 2 17.16 10.38 -18.45
CA ARG A 2 17.18 8.95 -18.09
C ARG A 2 15.77 8.52 -17.67
N ARG A 3 15.10 7.66 -18.45
CA ARG A 3 13.80 7.12 -18.07
C ARG A 3 13.92 6.26 -16.81
N LYS A 4 12.97 6.42 -15.88
CA LYS A 4 12.83 5.53 -14.72
C LYS A 4 12.46 4.14 -15.23
N LEU A 5 13.25 3.13 -14.85
CA LEU A 5 12.99 1.74 -15.21
C LEU A 5 12.18 1.05 -14.10
N LYS A 6 11.20 0.24 -14.50
CA LYS A 6 10.55 -0.72 -13.58
C LYS A 6 11.58 -1.78 -13.16
N LEU A 7 11.67 -2.09 -11.87
CA LEU A 7 12.57 -3.11 -11.33
C LEU A 7 11.94 -4.51 -11.50
N GLN A 8 11.88 -4.98 -12.74
CA GLN A 8 11.35 -6.29 -13.11
C GLN A 8 12.30 -7.00 -14.08
N PHE A 9 12.05 -8.29 -14.34
CA PHE A 9 12.82 -9.04 -15.33
C PHE A 9 12.70 -8.39 -16.72
N ILE A 10 13.83 -8.20 -17.40
CA ILE A 10 13.86 -7.63 -18.76
C ILE A 10 13.67 -8.80 -19.73
N GLU A 11 12.50 -8.95 -20.33
CA GLU A 11 12.18 -10.10 -21.20
C GLU A 11 13.04 -10.13 -22.47
N ASN A 12 13.23 -8.97 -23.12
CA ASN A 12 14.07 -8.87 -24.31
C ASN A 12 15.52 -9.25 -24.00
N ARG A 13 15.99 -10.35 -24.59
CA ARG A 13 17.32 -10.92 -24.33
C ARG A 13 18.47 -9.94 -24.62
N THR A 14 18.42 -9.24 -25.75
CA THR A 14 19.48 -8.31 -26.16
C THR A 14 19.55 -7.11 -25.22
N ALA A 15 18.39 -6.51 -24.89
CA ALA A 15 18.30 -5.42 -23.92
C ALA A 15 18.76 -5.86 -22.52
N ARG A 16 18.39 -7.08 -22.10
CA ARG A 16 18.83 -7.69 -20.84
C ARG A 16 20.35 -7.85 -20.80
N LYS A 17 20.98 -8.41 -21.83
CA LYS A 17 22.44 -8.56 -21.95
C LYS A 17 23.17 -7.22 -21.89
N GLN A 18 22.70 -6.23 -22.64
CA GLN A 18 23.32 -4.90 -22.64
C GLN A 18 23.19 -4.23 -21.26
N THR A 19 22.02 -4.35 -20.63
CA THR A 19 21.76 -3.82 -19.30
C THR A 19 22.63 -4.51 -18.24
N TYR A 20 22.75 -5.84 -18.30
CA TYR A 20 23.62 -6.62 -17.42
C TYR A 20 25.07 -6.13 -17.51
N ARG A 21 25.64 -6.02 -18.72
CA ARG A 21 27.01 -5.52 -18.90
C ARG A 21 27.22 -4.12 -18.30
N LYS A 22 26.29 -3.20 -18.56
CA LYS A 22 26.36 -1.82 -18.03
C LYS A 22 26.22 -1.78 -16.51
N ARG A 23 25.25 -2.51 -15.94
CA ARG A 23 25.00 -2.55 -14.49
C ARG A 23 26.11 -3.28 -13.74
N LYS A 24 26.62 -4.40 -14.25
CA LYS A 24 27.77 -5.12 -13.70
C LYS A 24 28.98 -4.20 -13.57
N LYS A 25 29.35 -3.52 -14.66
CA LYS A 25 30.46 -2.55 -14.65
C LYS A 25 30.23 -1.42 -13.64
N GLY A 26 29.01 -0.87 -13.61
CA GLY A 26 28.64 0.18 -12.66
C GLY A 26 28.71 -0.27 -11.19
N LEU A 27 28.22 -1.47 -10.90
CA LEU A 27 28.26 -2.07 -9.57
C LEU A 27 29.70 -2.32 -9.12
N SER A 28 30.53 -2.98 -9.93
CA SER A 28 31.95 -3.21 -9.61
C SER A 28 32.69 -1.91 -9.35
N LYS A 29 32.44 -0.86 -10.14
CA LYS A 29 33.03 0.46 -9.91
C LYS A 29 32.60 1.04 -8.55
N LYS A 30 31.31 0.98 -8.24
CA LYS A 30 30.77 1.51 -6.98
C LYS A 30 31.26 0.75 -5.75
N VAL A 31 31.40 -0.56 -5.85
CA VAL A 31 31.95 -1.40 -4.78
C VAL A 31 33.43 -1.09 -4.54
N SER A 32 34.22 -0.94 -5.61
CA SER A 32 35.62 -0.53 -5.50
C SER A 32 35.75 0.87 -4.88
N GLU A 33 34.95 1.84 -5.33
CA GLU A 33 34.92 3.19 -4.72
C GLU A 33 34.56 3.12 -3.22
N MET A 34 33.55 2.34 -2.85
CA MET A 34 33.12 2.18 -1.45
C MET A 34 34.22 1.54 -0.59
N SER A 35 34.86 0.48 -1.09
CA SER A 35 35.97 -0.18 -0.40
C SER A 35 37.12 0.80 -0.15
N THR A 36 37.52 1.60 -1.16
CA THR A 36 38.60 2.58 -1.03
C THR A 36 38.23 3.77 -0.14
N LEU A 37 37.05 4.35 -0.32
CA LEU A 37 36.66 5.60 0.38
C LEU A 37 36.33 5.38 1.85
N CYS A 38 35.80 4.21 2.19
CA CYS A 38 35.38 3.91 3.55
C CYS A 38 36.32 2.94 4.27
N ASP A 39 37.39 2.47 3.61
CA ASP A 39 38.31 1.45 4.11
C ASP A 39 37.58 0.20 4.63
N VAL A 40 36.62 -0.27 3.83
CA VAL A 40 35.79 -1.44 4.16
C VAL A 40 36.11 -2.62 3.26
N GLN A 41 36.13 -3.81 3.85
CA GLN A 41 36.30 -5.06 3.13
C GLN A 41 34.99 -5.49 2.48
N VAL A 42 34.98 -5.63 1.15
CA VAL A 42 33.78 -5.97 0.37
C VAL A 42 34.19 -6.87 -0.78
N CYS A 43 33.36 -7.88 -1.06
CA CYS A 43 33.48 -8.70 -2.26
C CYS A 43 32.15 -8.75 -3.02
N THR A 44 32.21 -9.05 -4.32
CA THR A 44 31.01 -9.36 -5.11
C THR A 44 31.20 -10.64 -5.89
N ILE A 45 30.14 -11.44 -5.93
CA ILE A 45 30.03 -12.65 -6.74
C ILE A 45 28.79 -12.46 -7.61
N ILE A 46 28.96 -12.39 -8.93
CA ILE A 46 27.87 -12.11 -9.87
C ILE A 46 27.78 -13.23 -10.91
N ASN A 47 26.70 -14.00 -10.84
CA ASN A 47 26.41 -15.08 -11.77
C ASN A 47 25.65 -14.55 -12.99
N SER A 48 25.98 -15.09 -14.17
CA SER A 48 25.29 -14.77 -15.42
C SER A 48 24.58 -16.02 -15.94
N PRO A 49 23.29 -15.94 -16.33
CA PRO A 49 22.64 -17.07 -16.99
C PRO A 49 23.23 -17.35 -18.39
N ASP A 50 23.93 -16.39 -18.98
CA ASP A 50 24.63 -16.59 -20.26
C ASP A 50 26.06 -17.15 -20.09
N ASP A 51 26.58 -17.20 -18.86
CA ASP A 51 27.94 -17.69 -18.54
C ASP A 51 27.95 -18.26 -17.10
N PRO A 52 27.27 -19.40 -16.88
CA PRO A 52 27.01 -19.93 -15.53
C PRO A 52 28.28 -20.44 -14.84
N ASP A 53 29.25 -20.93 -15.61
CA ASP A 53 30.48 -21.54 -15.08
C ASP A 53 31.56 -20.51 -14.73
N ASN A 54 31.36 -19.24 -15.10
CA ASN A 54 32.36 -18.19 -14.92
C ASN A 54 31.75 -16.95 -14.25
N PRO A 55 31.51 -17.01 -12.92
CA PRO A 55 31.02 -15.89 -12.17
C PRO A 55 32.01 -14.73 -12.19
N ALA A 56 31.50 -13.50 -12.30
CA ALA A 56 32.34 -12.33 -12.16
C ALA A 56 32.59 -12.06 -10.67
N ILE A 57 33.80 -12.38 -10.22
CA ILE A 57 34.23 -12.21 -8.83
C ILE A 57 35.16 -11.00 -8.72
N TRP A 58 34.99 -10.22 -7.64
CA TRP A 58 35.85 -9.09 -7.28
C TRP A 58 36.05 -9.08 -5.76
N PRO A 59 37.25 -8.75 -5.22
CA PRO A 59 38.45 -8.27 -5.92
C PRO A 59 39.21 -9.37 -6.68
N SER A 60 39.64 -10.41 -5.96
CA SER A 60 40.16 -11.66 -6.52
C SER A 60 39.36 -12.84 -5.96
N PRO A 61 39.33 -14.00 -6.63
CA PRO A 61 38.62 -15.17 -6.12
C PRO A 61 39.06 -15.60 -4.72
N SER A 62 40.36 -15.57 -4.45
CA SER A 62 40.93 -15.93 -3.13
C SER A 62 40.51 -14.93 -2.03
N GLU A 63 40.58 -13.63 -2.30
CA GLU A 63 40.16 -12.60 -1.33
C GLU A 63 38.67 -12.66 -1.06
N ALA A 64 37.85 -12.82 -2.10
CA ALA A 64 36.42 -12.96 -1.95
C ALA A 64 36.06 -14.19 -1.11
N GLN A 65 36.73 -15.33 -1.35
CA GLN A 65 36.55 -16.54 -0.56
C GLN A 65 36.91 -16.30 0.92
N ALA A 66 38.07 -15.70 1.22
CA ALA A 66 38.46 -15.39 2.59
C ALA A 66 37.47 -14.45 3.30
N LEU A 67 36.87 -13.51 2.57
CA LEU A 67 35.83 -12.63 3.11
C LEU A 67 34.52 -13.36 3.37
N VAL A 68 34.11 -14.28 2.49
CA VAL A 68 32.93 -15.14 2.71
C VAL A 68 33.15 -16.03 3.92
N GLU A 69 34.29 -16.70 4.05
CA GLU A 69 34.62 -17.55 5.20
C GLU A 69 34.61 -16.75 6.52
N ARG A 70 35.22 -15.56 6.52
CA ARG A 70 35.17 -14.64 7.66
C ARG A 70 33.75 -14.23 8.00
N PHE A 71 32.94 -13.92 7.00
CA PHE A 71 31.53 -13.57 7.20
C PHE A 71 30.75 -14.75 7.79
N GLU A 72 30.93 -15.96 7.26
CA GLU A 72 30.28 -17.18 7.73
C GLU A 72 30.66 -17.54 9.17
N ALA A 73 31.89 -17.25 9.60
CA ALA A 73 32.33 -17.45 10.98
C ALA A 73 31.69 -16.47 11.99
N LEU A 74 31.03 -15.39 11.55
CA LEU A 74 30.39 -14.44 12.46
C LEU A 74 29.13 -15.05 13.13
N PRO A 75 28.87 -14.72 14.41
CA PRO A 75 27.60 -15.04 15.06
C PRO A 75 26.40 -14.46 14.30
N HIS A 76 25.28 -15.18 14.25
CA HIS A 76 24.10 -14.79 13.46
C HIS A 76 23.60 -13.36 13.78
N HIS A 77 23.60 -12.95 15.05
CA HIS A 77 23.19 -11.61 15.47
C HIS A 77 24.08 -10.47 14.95
N LYS A 78 25.31 -10.77 14.48
CA LYS A 78 26.21 -9.80 13.84
C LYS A 78 26.09 -9.77 12.31
N LYS A 79 25.34 -10.73 11.72
CA LYS A 79 25.13 -10.80 10.29
C LYS A 79 23.85 -10.06 9.93
N ASN A 80 23.99 -8.90 9.29
CA ASN A 80 22.84 -8.23 8.67
C ASN A 80 22.61 -8.82 7.27
N ILE A 81 21.92 -9.96 7.21
CA ILE A 81 21.64 -10.69 5.97
C ILE A 81 20.36 -10.15 5.36
N MET A 82 20.46 -9.65 4.13
CA MET A 82 19.29 -9.35 3.32
C MET A 82 19.15 -10.41 2.24
N ASP A 83 18.20 -11.32 2.42
CA ASP A 83 17.87 -12.32 1.41
C ASP A 83 16.86 -11.75 0.40
N GLN A 84 17.18 -11.88 -0.88
CA GLN A 84 16.32 -11.42 -1.96
C GLN A 84 15.01 -12.20 -1.99
N THR A 85 15.01 -13.51 -1.70
CA THR A 85 13.78 -14.31 -1.76
C THR A 85 12.81 -13.93 -0.64
N ALA A 86 13.32 -13.76 0.58
CA ALA A 86 12.57 -13.26 1.72
C ALA A 86 12.04 -11.83 1.48
N PHE A 87 12.87 -10.93 0.92
CA PHE A 87 12.46 -9.57 0.58
C PHE A 87 11.31 -9.58 -0.44
N LEU A 88 11.45 -10.34 -1.52
CA LEU A 88 10.42 -10.43 -2.56
C LEU A 88 9.13 -11.05 -2.00
N ALA A 89 9.22 -12.10 -1.18
CA ALA A 89 8.06 -12.71 -0.53
C ALA A 89 7.32 -11.71 0.38
N ALA A 90 8.07 -10.92 1.17
CA ALA A 90 7.49 -9.87 2.01
C ALA A 90 6.80 -8.78 1.17
N GLU A 91 7.42 -8.35 0.08
CA GLU A 91 6.84 -7.34 -0.81
C GLU A 91 5.60 -7.89 -1.53
N THR A 92 5.63 -9.13 -2.04
CA THR A 92 4.45 -9.79 -2.62
C THR A 92 3.30 -9.87 -1.61
N LYS A 93 3.58 -10.22 -0.35
CA LYS A 93 2.58 -10.25 0.72
C LYS A 93 1.98 -8.86 0.96
N LYS A 94 2.81 -7.81 0.95
CA LYS A 94 2.36 -6.42 1.08
C LYS A 94 1.46 -6.01 -0.09
N GLN A 95 1.88 -6.31 -1.32
CA GLN A 95 1.08 -6.00 -2.51
C GLN A 95 -0.26 -6.76 -2.52
N LYS A 96 -0.28 -8.02 -2.08
CA LYS A 96 -1.52 -8.79 -1.93
C LYS A 96 -2.48 -8.16 -0.90
N ARG A 97 -1.96 -7.67 0.23
CA ARG A 97 -2.77 -6.94 1.23
C ARG A 97 -3.33 -5.64 0.67
N ASN A 98 -2.53 -4.89 -0.08
CA ASN A 98 -2.99 -3.66 -0.72
C ASN A 98 -4.11 -3.94 -1.71
N LEU A 99 -3.95 -4.97 -2.55
CA LEU A 99 -4.98 -5.39 -3.49
C LEU A 99 -6.28 -5.81 -2.79
N GLN A 100 -6.19 -6.59 -1.70
CA GLN A 100 -7.36 -6.97 -0.89
C GLN A 100 -8.07 -5.74 -0.30
N LYS A 101 -7.31 -4.77 0.20
CA LYS A 101 -7.85 -3.52 0.71
C LYS A 101 -8.59 -2.73 -0.38
N GLN A 102 -7.96 -2.57 -1.55
CA GLN A 102 -8.57 -1.88 -2.69
C GLN A 102 -9.84 -2.59 -3.17
N ASN A 103 -9.84 -3.92 -3.24
CA ASN A 103 -11.03 -4.68 -3.62
C ASN A 103 -12.17 -4.48 -2.61
N LYS A 104 -11.87 -4.44 -1.30
CA LYS A 104 -12.89 -4.14 -0.28
C LYS A 104 -13.44 -2.72 -0.43
N GLU A 105 -12.57 -1.72 -0.62
CA GLU A 105 -13.00 -0.33 -0.81
C GLU A 105 -13.86 -0.17 -2.07
N ASN A 106 -13.47 -0.81 -3.18
CA ASN A 106 -14.26 -0.83 -4.42
C ASN A 106 -15.62 -1.51 -4.19
N ARG A 107 -15.63 -2.65 -3.49
CA ARG A 107 -16.85 -3.38 -3.16
C ARG A 107 -17.80 -2.54 -2.30
N GLU A 108 -17.29 -1.81 -1.31
CA GLU A 108 -18.10 -0.89 -0.52
C GLU A 108 -18.70 0.24 -1.36
N ILE A 109 -17.98 0.74 -2.38
CA ILE A 109 -18.50 1.75 -3.30
C ILE A 109 -19.62 1.16 -4.17
N GLU A 110 -19.41 -0.03 -4.75
CA GLU A 110 -20.44 -0.74 -5.54
C GLU A 110 -21.73 -0.93 -4.73
N LEU A 111 -21.61 -1.37 -3.46
CA LEU A 111 -22.75 -1.60 -2.58
C LEU A 111 -23.45 -0.30 -2.19
N LYS A 112 -22.72 0.80 -1.99
CA LYS A 112 -23.33 2.12 -1.76
C LYS A 112 -24.11 2.62 -2.97
N VAL A 113 -23.59 2.40 -4.18
CA VAL A 113 -24.30 2.73 -5.42
C VAL A 113 -25.58 1.91 -5.52
N LEU A 114 -25.50 0.60 -5.27
CA LEU A 114 -26.66 -0.30 -5.29
C LEU A 114 -27.72 0.13 -4.26
N LEU A 115 -27.31 0.43 -3.02
CA LEU A 115 -28.21 0.91 -1.98
C LEU A 115 -28.89 2.23 -2.38
N GLY A 116 -28.15 3.16 -2.99
CA GLY A 116 -28.72 4.40 -3.51
C GLY A 116 -29.84 4.16 -4.52
N LYS A 117 -29.65 3.24 -5.46
CA LYS A 117 -30.68 2.85 -6.44
C LYS A 117 -31.92 2.26 -5.75
N ILE A 118 -31.72 1.38 -4.78
CA ILE A 118 -32.81 0.79 -3.98
C ILE A 118 -33.63 1.88 -3.29
N LEU A 119 -32.95 2.81 -2.60
CA LEU A 119 -33.60 3.88 -1.84
C LEU A 119 -34.34 4.88 -2.75
N ASN A 120 -33.86 5.08 -3.97
CA ASN A 120 -34.51 5.92 -4.98
C ASN A 120 -35.69 5.22 -5.68
N GLY A 121 -35.93 3.94 -5.40
CA GLY A 121 -36.97 3.15 -6.07
C GLY A 121 -36.67 2.84 -7.53
N GLU A 122 -35.39 2.87 -7.93
CA GLU A 122 -34.97 2.55 -9.30
C GLU A 122 -35.15 1.07 -9.59
N ALA A 123 -35.44 0.72 -10.85
CA ALA A 123 -35.50 -0.66 -11.28
C ALA A 123 -34.12 -1.33 -11.12
N LEU A 124 -34.07 -2.37 -10.31
CA LEU A 124 -32.86 -3.14 -10.09
C LEU A 124 -32.78 -4.20 -11.20
N GLY A 125 -31.61 -4.33 -11.81
CA GLY A 125 -31.32 -5.49 -12.66
C GLY A 125 -31.24 -6.78 -11.84
N GLU A 126 -30.64 -7.83 -12.39
CA GLU A 126 -30.34 -9.02 -11.59
C GLU A 126 -29.37 -8.65 -10.46
N ILE A 127 -29.84 -8.77 -9.21
CA ILE A 127 -29.02 -8.66 -8.01
C ILE A 127 -28.59 -10.08 -7.63
N CYS A 128 -27.29 -10.29 -7.46
CA CYS A 128 -26.80 -11.60 -7.05
C CYS A 128 -26.89 -11.77 -5.52
N VAL A 129 -26.88 -13.03 -5.07
CA VAL A 129 -26.97 -13.37 -3.64
C VAL A 129 -25.79 -12.79 -2.85
N ASP A 130 -24.61 -12.68 -3.47
CA ASP A 130 -23.43 -12.07 -2.82
C ASP A 130 -23.64 -10.57 -2.58
N ASP A 131 -24.29 -9.84 -3.49
CA ASP A 131 -24.64 -8.42 -3.28
C ASP A 131 -25.61 -8.25 -2.12
N LEU A 132 -26.61 -9.12 -2.02
CA LEU A 132 -27.58 -9.10 -0.92
C LEU A 132 -26.92 -9.39 0.42
N ARG A 133 -26.02 -10.39 0.47
CA ARG A 133 -25.28 -10.74 1.69
C ARG A 133 -24.40 -9.58 2.13
N ASP A 134 -23.62 -9.00 1.21
CA ASP A 134 -22.71 -7.92 1.56
C ASP A 134 -23.48 -6.63 1.94
N LEU A 135 -24.64 -6.36 1.31
CA LEU A 135 -25.54 -5.28 1.71
C LEU A 135 -26.08 -5.49 3.13
N TYR A 136 -26.51 -6.72 3.46
CA TYR A 136 -26.96 -7.06 4.80
C TYR A 136 -25.87 -6.79 5.84
N GLU A 137 -24.64 -7.27 5.60
CA GLU A 137 -23.50 -7.04 6.50
C GLU A 137 -23.22 -5.54 6.71
N ILE A 138 -23.31 -4.72 5.66
CA ILE A 138 -23.14 -3.26 5.77
C ILE A 138 -24.27 -2.64 6.61
N LEU A 139 -25.52 -3.03 6.39
CA LEU A 139 -26.66 -2.50 7.12
C LEU A 139 -26.61 -2.88 8.60
N GLU A 140 -26.29 -4.14 8.90
CA GLU A 140 -26.10 -4.64 10.27
C GLU A 140 -24.98 -3.87 10.99
N SER A 141 -23.82 -3.69 10.35
CA SER A 141 -22.73 -2.89 10.92
C SER A 141 -23.11 -1.41 11.14
N ARG A 142 -23.94 -0.83 10.26
CA ARG A 142 -24.44 0.54 10.42
C ARG A 142 -25.44 0.66 11.55
N ASP A 143 -26.31 -0.32 11.73
CA ASP A 143 -27.25 -0.38 12.85
C ASP A 143 -26.51 -0.44 14.19
N GLU A 144 -25.49 -1.30 14.30
CA GLU A 144 -24.61 -1.36 15.48
C GLU A 144 -23.94 -0.02 15.80
N MET A 145 -23.40 0.67 14.79
CA MET A 145 -22.80 2.00 14.94
C MET A 145 -23.81 3.06 15.41
N LEU A 146 -25.05 2.99 14.94
CA LEU A 146 -26.12 3.91 15.35
C LEU A 146 -26.52 3.64 16.81
N GLU A 147 -26.62 2.38 17.21
CA GLU A 147 -26.89 1.99 18.60
C GLU A 147 -25.79 2.45 19.56
N GLU A 148 -24.52 2.29 19.18
CA GLU A 148 -23.39 2.79 19.97
C GLU A 148 -23.42 4.32 20.10
N ARG A 149 -23.66 5.04 18.99
CA ARG A 149 -23.81 6.50 18.99
C ARG A 149 -24.97 6.95 19.89
N HIS A 150 -26.09 6.23 19.86
CA HIS A 150 -27.26 6.55 20.65
C HIS A 150 -27.00 6.39 22.16
N LYS A 151 -26.26 5.35 22.57
CA LYS A 151 -25.82 5.16 23.96
C LYS A 151 -24.94 6.32 24.45
N LEU A 152 -23.96 6.74 23.65
CA LEU A 152 -23.09 7.88 23.97
C LEU A 152 -23.86 9.20 24.10
N PHE A 153 -24.84 9.42 23.22
CA PHE A 153 -25.68 10.61 23.26
C PHE A 153 -26.55 10.66 24.53
N ARG A 154 -27.17 9.54 24.93
CA ARG A 154 -27.96 9.48 26.19
C ARG A 154 -27.11 9.64 27.46
N GLY A 155 -25.85 9.20 27.44
CA GLY A 155 -24.93 9.41 28.57
C GLY A 155 -24.56 10.89 28.75
N SER A 156 -24.48 11.64 27.65
CA SER A 156 -24.06 13.05 27.64
C SER A 156 -25.18 14.05 27.99
N THR A 157 -26.45 13.66 27.92
CA THR A 157 -27.61 14.50 28.28
C THR A 157 -28.01 14.39 29.77
N SER A 158 -27.12 13.86 30.62
CA SER A 158 -27.35 13.67 32.07
C SER A 158 -26.79 14.79 32.97
N GLY A 159 -26.84 16.05 32.50
CA GLY A 159 -26.75 17.25 33.33
C GLY A 159 -27.39 18.41 32.57
N THR A 160 -28.34 19.20 33.06
CA THR A 160 -28.88 19.43 34.40
C THR A 160 -30.42 19.51 34.32
N LYS A 161 -31.14 18.69 35.10
CA LYS A 161 -32.57 18.95 35.36
C LYS A 161 -32.65 19.91 36.54
N ASP A 162 -33.31 21.06 36.37
CA ASP A 162 -33.76 21.84 37.52
C ASP A 162 -35.12 21.33 38.02
N ALA A 163 -35.48 21.75 39.24
CA ALA A 163 -36.55 21.16 40.05
C ALA A 163 -37.98 21.26 39.46
N ASN A 164 -38.14 21.81 38.25
CA ASN A 164 -39.44 22.02 37.60
C ASN A 164 -39.63 21.28 36.26
N GLY A 165 -38.69 20.41 35.85
CA GLY A 165 -38.94 19.44 34.78
C GLY A 165 -39.15 20.01 33.37
N PHE A 166 -38.76 21.26 33.11
CA PHE A 166 -38.69 21.81 31.75
C PHE A 166 -37.28 21.69 31.19
N ILE A 167 -37.17 21.26 29.93
CA ILE A 167 -35.89 21.27 29.19
C ILE A 167 -35.51 22.73 28.96
N LYS A 168 -34.40 23.20 29.54
CA LYS A 168 -33.80 24.47 29.13
C LYS A 168 -33.21 24.27 27.73
N GLU A 169 -33.66 25.06 26.77
CA GLU A 169 -32.93 25.24 25.51
C GLU A 169 -31.57 25.86 25.82
N ASP A 170 -30.54 25.02 25.85
CA ASP A 170 -29.17 25.50 25.85
C ASP A 170 -28.86 26.08 24.47
N LYS A 171 -28.77 27.41 24.40
CA LYS A 171 -28.36 28.17 23.20
C LYS A 171 -27.01 27.73 22.64
N ALA A 172 -26.21 26.98 23.40
CA ALA A 172 -24.95 26.40 22.93
C ALA A 172 -25.14 25.22 21.95
N THR A 173 -26.27 24.49 22.04
CA THR A 173 -26.53 23.32 21.18
C THR A 173 -27.03 23.73 19.79
N SER A 174 -27.74 24.86 19.67
CA SER A 174 -28.20 25.42 18.38
C SER A 174 -27.01 25.84 17.49
N VAL A 175 -25.94 26.38 18.06
CA VAL A 175 -24.77 26.87 17.29
C VAL A 175 -23.91 25.70 16.77
N ALA A 176 -23.86 24.56 17.47
CA ALA A 176 -23.07 23.39 17.05
C ALA A 176 -23.71 22.59 15.90
N VAL A 177 -25.04 22.63 15.79
CA VAL A 177 -25.79 21.96 14.70
C VAL A 177 -25.63 22.73 13.38
N GLU A 178 -25.58 24.07 13.43
CA GLU A 178 -25.33 24.89 12.25
C GLU A 178 -23.88 24.80 11.77
N ALA A 179 -22.89 24.81 12.68
CA ALA A 179 -21.47 24.71 12.31
C ALA A 179 -21.08 23.37 11.66
N SER A 180 -21.84 22.29 11.89
CA SER A 180 -21.60 20.99 11.26
C SER A 180 -22.21 20.86 9.86
N ASN A 181 -23.18 21.71 9.50
CA ASN A 181 -23.82 21.70 8.19
C ASN A 181 -23.07 22.52 7.13
N GLU A 182 -22.15 23.41 7.52
CA GLU A 182 -21.33 24.19 6.59
C GLU A 182 -20.00 23.53 6.19
N ALA A 183 -19.56 22.47 6.89
CA ALA A 183 -18.29 21.79 6.62
C ALA A 183 -18.44 20.52 5.77
N LYS A 184 -19.15 20.59 4.63
CA LYS A 184 -19.02 19.61 3.54
C LYS A 184 -19.57 20.14 2.22
N GLN A 185 -18.91 21.16 1.66
CA GLN A 185 -18.93 21.32 0.20
C GLN A 185 -18.29 20.08 -0.44
N PRO A 186 -18.92 19.46 -1.44
CA PRO A 186 -18.24 18.47 -2.27
C PRO A 186 -17.12 19.19 -3.04
N GLN A 187 -15.87 18.82 -2.77
CA GLN A 187 -14.76 19.20 -3.63
C GLN A 187 -14.96 18.56 -5.00
N ASN A 188 -14.86 19.41 -6.03
CA ASN A 188 -14.94 19.13 -7.46
C ASN A 188 -14.64 17.68 -7.87
N LEU A 189 -15.62 17.08 -8.53
CA LEU A 189 -15.42 15.92 -9.39
C LEU A 189 -14.67 16.39 -10.65
N PRO A 190 -13.58 15.73 -11.10
CA PRO A 190 -13.02 16.04 -12.41
C PRO A 190 -14.02 15.67 -13.51
N ASP A 191 -14.24 16.60 -14.44
CA ASP A 191 -15.04 16.40 -15.65
C ASP A 191 -14.47 15.22 -16.46
N LEU A 192 -15.34 14.27 -16.81
CA LEU A 192 -14.98 13.06 -17.55
C LEU A 192 -15.05 13.23 -19.08
N ASN A 193 -15.20 14.46 -19.58
CA ASN A 193 -15.22 14.75 -21.02
C ASN A 193 -14.03 15.59 -21.50
N GLU A 194 -12.80 15.09 -21.31
CA GLU A 194 -11.65 15.49 -22.15
C GLU A 194 -10.78 14.27 -22.48
N LEU A 195 -11.24 13.46 -23.44
CA LEU A 195 -10.37 12.58 -24.22
C LEU A 195 -9.94 13.37 -25.48
N PRO A 196 -8.64 13.61 -25.71
CA PRO A 196 -8.19 14.08 -27.02
C PRO A 196 -8.41 12.98 -28.07
N PRO A 197 -8.75 13.32 -29.32
CA PRO A 197 -8.94 12.34 -30.37
C PRO A 197 -7.60 11.66 -30.69
N GLU A 198 -7.65 10.35 -30.89
CA GLU A 198 -6.53 9.57 -31.40
C GLU A 198 -6.27 9.92 -32.88
N GLU A 199 -5.09 10.47 -33.16
CA GLU A 199 -4.39 10.39 -34.45
C GLU A 199 -2.93 10.00 -34.22
#